data_AF-A0A4Y2N8N7-F1
#
_entry.id   AF-A0A4Y2N8N7-F1
#
_cell.length_a   1.000
_cell.length_b   1.000
_cell.length_c   1.000
_cell.angle_alpha   90.00
_cell.angle_beta   90.00
_cell.angle_gamma   90.00
#
_symmetry.space_group_name_H-M   'P 1'
#
loop_
_entity.id
_entity.type
_entity.pdbx_description
1 polymer ?
#
loop_
_entity_poly.entity_id
_entity_poly.type
_entity_poly.pdbx_seq_one_letter_code
_entity_poly.pdbx_strand_id
1 'polypeptide(L)'
;MWTEEAHFCLNGHVNILNCRIWAAENPHTIQEQPLHSDNVTVWCGFMATFIIGPYFFEEITANGIQTCYVAGQRYRDTLKDFVIPQLQHRECIQDIIFMQDGALLTLFVM
;
A
#
# COMPACT_ATOMS: atom_id res chain seq x y z
N MET A 1 -8.98 -13.68 -3.29
CA MET A 1 -8.82 -12.34 -2.70
C MET A 1 -7.60 -11.72 -3.31
N TRP A 2 -7.79 -10.58 -3.96
CA TRP A 2 -6.73 -9.79 -4.55
C TRP A 2 -6.18 -8.87 -3.46
N THR A 3 -4.86 -8.82 -3.31
CA THR A 3 -4.23 -8.01 -2.27
C THR A 3 -3.01 -7.32 -2.83
N GLU A 4 -2.76 -6.09 -2.42
CA GLU A 4 -1.64 -5.29 -2.90
C GLU A 4 -1.25 -4.23 -1.87
N GLU A 5 0.00 -3.81 -1.93
CA GLU A 5 0.53 -2.63 -1.27
C GLU A 5 0.62 -1.44 -2.23
N ALA A 6 0.20 -0.27 -1.78
CA ALA A 6 0.34 0.96 -2.54
C ALA A 6 0.97 2.07 -1.71
N HIS A 7 1.83 2.86 -2.35
CA HIS A 7 2.39 4.08 -1.79
C HIS A 7 1.60 5.30 -2.24
N PHE A 8 1.20 6.14 -1.29
CA PHE A 8 0.51 7.41 -1.53
C PHE A 8 1.36 8.57 -1.03
N CYS A 9 1.71 9.50 -1.92
CA CYS A 9 2.44 10.71 -1.55
C CYS A 9 1.50 11.69 -0.83
N LEU A 10 1.90 12.19 0.34
CA LEU A 10 1.08 13.10 1.15
C LEU A 10 1.07 14.54 0.63
N ASN A 11 1.97 14.89 -0.28
CA ASN A 11 2.08 16.23 -0.86
C ASN A 11 1.12 16.47 -2.04
N GLY A 12 0.14 15.59 -2.27
CA GLY A 12 -0.84 15.74 -3.36
C GLY A 12 -0.24 15.64 -4.75
N HIS A 13 0.92 14.98 -4.86
CA HIS A 13 1.66 14.88 -6.10
C HIS A 13 0.88 14.05 -7.15
N VAL A 14 0.71 14.63 -8.34
CA VAL A 14 0.03 13.98 -9.46
C VAL A 14 1.01 13.02 -10.13
N ASN A 15 0.66 11.73 -10.20
CA ASN A 15 1.44 10.74 -10.94
C ASN A 15 1.71 11.27 -12.36
N ILE A 16 2.97 11.24 -12.80
CA ILE A 16 3.40 11.72 -14.12
C ILE A 16 2.65 11.05 -15.28
N LEU A 17 2.19 9.80 -15.09
CA LEU A 17 1.38 9.07 -16.07
C LEU A 17 -0.04 9.64 -16.19
N ASN A 18 -0.52 10.33 -15.16
CA ASN A 18 -1.81 11.03 -15.14
C ASN A 18 -1.66 12.57 -15.31
N CYS A 19 -0.43 13.10 -15.38
CA CYS A 19 -0.17 14.53 -15.54
C CYS A 19 -0.26 14.92 -17.02
N ARG A 20 -1.49 15.17 -17.50
CA ARG A 20 -1.72 15.66 -18.87
C ARG A 20 -1.98 17.17 -18.86
N ILE A 21 -0.98 17.92 -19.30
CA ILE A 21 -1.09 19.37 -19.48
C ILE A 21 -1.65 19.64 -20.88
N TRP A 22 -2.77 20.36 -20.95
CA TRP A 22 -3.37 20.78 -22.21
C TRP A 22 -3.06 22.25 -22.47
N ALA A 23 -2.51 22.55 -23.64
CA ALA A 23 -2.24 23.90 -24.11
C ALA A 23 -2.37 23.97 -25.64
N ALA A 24 -2.67 25.16 -26.17
CA ALA A 24 -2.79 25.38 -27.62
C ALA A 24 -1.45 25.24 -28.38
N GLU A 25 -0.34 25.48 -27.68
CA GLU A 25 1.03 25.31 -28.13
C GLU A 25 1.81 24.52 -27.07
N ASN A 26 2.96 23.92 -27.44
CA ASN A 26 3.77 23.12 -26.50
C ASN A 26 4.19 24.00 -25.31
N PRO A 27 3.74 23.69 -24.07
CA PRO A 27 3.89 24.60 -22.95
C PRO A 27 5.32 24.64 -22.38
N HIS A 28 6.26 23.82 -22.88
CA HIS A 28 7.65 23.73 -22.40
C HIS A 28 7.79 23.70 -20.86
N THR A 29 6.76 23.18 -20.19
CA THR A 29 6.64 23.26 -18.73
C THR A 29 7.40 22.10 -18.11
N ILE A 30 8.31 22.41 -17.19
CA ILE A 30 9.01 21.45 -16.35
C ILE A 30 8.34 21.52 -14.97
N GLN A 31 7.80 20.40 -14.50
CA GLN A 31 7.29 20.27 -13.14
C GLN A 31 8.33 19.55 -12.31
N GLU A 32 9.02 20.28 -11.43
CA GLU A 32 9.98 19.70 -10.49
C GLU A 32 9.25 18.95 -9.37
N GLN A 33 9.83 17.85 -8.92
CA GLN A 33 9.25 16.98 -7.91
C GLN A 33 10.27 16.73 -6.79
N PRO A 34 9.89 16.85 -5.51
CA PRO A 34 10.77 16.47 -4.42
C PRO A 34 11.07 14.97 -4.47
N LEU A 35 12.36 14.61 -4.49
CA LEU A 35 12.82 13.22 -4.53
C LEU A 35 12.39 12.41 -3.29
N HIS A 36 12.19 13.07 -2.16
CA HIS A 36 11.88 12.47 -0.85
C HIS A 36 10.61 13.07 -0.26
N SER A 37 9.48 12.88 -0.94
CA SER A 37 8.18 13.26 -0.39
C SER A 37 7.76 12.24 0.68
N ASP A 38 7.13 12.71 1.75
CA ASP A 38 6.52 11.82 2.73
C ASP A 38 5.42 11.00 2.07
N ASN A 39 5.55 9.68 2.18
CA ASN A 39 4.63 8.73 1.58
C ASN A 39 4.01 7.88 2.68
N VAL A 40 2.80 7.41 2.45
CA VAL A 40 2.15 6.39 3.28
C VAL A 40 2.04 5.10 2.49
N THR A 41 2.45 4.01 3.10
CA THR A 41 2.32 2.67 2.52
C THR A 41 1.08 2.00 3.11
N VAL A 42 0.21 1.53 2.24
CA VAL A 42 -1.07 0.93 2.61
C VAL A 42 -1.17 -0.45 2.01
N TRP A 43 -1.59 -1.43 2.79
CA TRP A 43 -2.06 -2.71 2.30
C TRP A 43 -3.59 -2.71 2.19
N CYS A 44 -4.12 -3.29 1.12
CA CYS A 44 -5.54 -3.56 1.01
C CYS A 44 -5.79 -4.87 0.27
N GLY A 45 -6.81 -5.61 0.71
CA GLY A 45 -7.32 -6.80 0.04
C GLY A 45 -8.78 -6.63 -0.33
N PHE A 46 -9.18 -7.10 -1.51
CA PHE A 46 -10.58 -7.10 -1.90
C PHE A 46 -11.04 -8.39 -2.58
N MET A 47 -12.34 -8.62 -2.47
CA MET A 47 -13.09 -9.67 -3.11
C MET A 47 -14.30 -9.04 -3.81
N ALA A 48 -15.05 -9.84 -4.58
CA ALA A 48 -16.28 -9.37 -5.22
C ALA A 48 -17.35 -8.88 -4.22
N THR A 49 -17.25 -9.31 -2.96
CA THR A 49 -18.28 -9.10 -1.93
C THR A 49 -17.88 -8.13 -0.83
N PHE A 50 -16.58 -7.94 -0.57
CA PHE A 50 -16.11 -7.03 0.48
C PHE A 50 -14.64 -6.65 0.29
N ILE A 51 -14.22 -5.65 1.08
CA ILE A 51 -12.85 -5.16 1.19
C ILE A 51 -12.34 -5.43 2.61
N ILE A 52 -11.05 -5.75 2.74
CA ILE A 52 -10.27 -5.82 3.98
C ILE A 52 -9.17 -4.76 3.88
N GLY A 53 -9.07 -3.91 4.91
CA GLY A 53 -8.20 -2.74 4.89
C GLY A 53 -9.00 -1.43 4.83
N PRO A 54 -8.32 -0.29 4.62
CA PRO A 54 -6.86 -0.12 4.48
C PRO A 54 -6.10 -0.48 5.78
N TYR A 55 -4.93 -1.09 5.64
CA TYR A 55 -3.96 -1.26 6.72
C TYR A 55 -2.75 -0.35 6.47
N PHE A 56 -2.48 0.55 7.40
CA PHE A 56 -1.40 1.53 7.28
C PHE A 56 -0.12 0.99 7.92
N PHE A 57 0.98 0.99 7.16
CA PHE A 57 2.29 0.62 7.67
C PHE A 57 2.96 1.83 8.33
N GLU A 58 2.61 2.07 9.57
CA GLU A 58 3.03 3.24 10.34
C GLU A 58 3.67 2.84 11.68
N GLU A 59 4.61 3.66 12.16
CA GLU A 59 5.23 3.53 13.47
C GLU A 59 5.25 4.87 14.23
N ILE A 60 5.04 4.81 15.55
CA ILE A 60 5.14 5.98 16.40
C ILE A 60 6.61 6.19 16.77
N THR A 61 7.16 7.32 16.35
CA THR A 61 8.52 7.75 16.66
C THR A 61 8.51 8.97 17.58
N ALA A 62 9.68 9.38 18.07
CA ALA A 62 9.82 10.63 18.82
C ALA A 62 9.36 11.87 18.02
N ASN A 63 9.34 11.78 16.69
CA ASN A 63 8.93 12.85 15.78
C ASN A 63 7.47 12.72 15.31
N GLY A 64 6.69 11.81 15.90
CA GLY A 64 5.32 11.50 15.50
C GLY A 64 5.19 10.21 14.69
N ILE A 65 4.03 10.03 14.04
CA ILE A 65 3.74 8.86 13.21
C ILE A 65 4.53 8.97 11.91
N GLN A 66 5.31 7.94 11.59
CA GLN A 66 6.06 7.85 10.35
C GLN A 66 5.73 6.54 9.64
N THR A 67 5.77 6.57 8.32
CA THR A 67 5.61 5.38 7.49
C THR A 67 6.82 4.48 7.61
N CYS A 68 6.58 3.18 7.77
CA CYS A 68 7.61 2.16 7.86
C CYS A 68 7.65 1.29 6.60
N TYR A 69 8.81 0.69 6.33
CA TYR A 69 8.98 -0.27 5.25
C TYR A 69 8.25 -1.58 5.53
N VAL A 70 7.69 -2.19 4.48
CA VAL A 70 7.07 -3.52 4.56
C VAL A 70 8.17 -4.58 4.54
N ALA A 71 8.54 -5.06 5.73
CA ALA A 71 9.47 -6.18 5.90
C ALA A 71 8.70 -7.50 6.07
N GLY A 72 9.36 -8.64 5.83
CA GLY A 72 8.71 -9.96 5.93
C GLY A 72 8.03 -10.22 7.28
N GLN A 73 8.65 -9.76 8.39
CA GLN A 73 8.03 -9.89 9.71
C GLN A 73 6.78 -9.02 9.87
N ARG A 74 6.86 -7.73 9.48
CA ARG A 74 5.70 -6.83 9.57
C ARG A 74 4.55 -7.33 8.69
N TYR A 75 4.86 -7.87 7.52
CA TYR A 75 3.85 -8.46 6.65
C TYR A 75 3.18 -9.69 7.28
N ARG A 76 3.97 -10.58 7.91
CA ARG A 76 3.41 -11.71 8.68
C ARG A 76 2.51 -11.24 9.82
N ASP A 77 2.90 -10.19 10.53
CA ASP A 77 2.11 -9.61 11.62
C ASP A 77 0.80 -8.99 11.08
N THR A 78 0.84 -8.28 9.95
CA THR A 78 -0.36 -7.80 9.25
C THR A 78 -1.32 -8.95 8.90
N LEU A 79 -0.80 -10.04 8.34
CA LEU A 79 -1.63 -11.21 8.01
C LEU A 79 -2.27 -11.82 9.27
N LYS A 80 -1.46 -12.04 10.30
CA LYS A 80 -1.87 -12.73 11.53
C LYS A 80 -2.83 -11.90 12.39
N ASP A 81 -2.52 -10.63 12.59
CA ASP A 81 -3.17 -9.81 13.60
C ASP A 81 -4.30 -8.95 13.00
N PHE A 82 -4.28 -8.72 11.68
CA PHE A 82 -5.29 -7.91 11.01
C PHE A 82 -6.14 -8.70 10.00
N VAL A 83 -5.52 -9.44 9.07
CA VAL A 83 -6.26 -10.06 7.94
C VAL A 83 -7.01 -11.32 8.36
N ILE A 84 -6.34 -12.28 9.00
CA ILE A 84 -6.93 -13.57 9.39
C ILE A 84 -8.14 -13.37 10.32
N PRO A 85 -8.11 -12.52 11.36
CA PRO A 85 -9.27 -12.29 12.22
C PRO A 85 -10.49 -11.76 11.46
N GLN A 86 -10.29 -10.89 10.46
CA GLN A 86 -11.39 -10.35 9.65
C GLN A 86 -12.02 -11.38 8.72
N LEU A 87 -11.20 -12.28 8.18
CA LEU A 87 -11.65 -13.41 7.37
C LEU A 87 -12.38 -14.47 8.20
N GLN A 88 -11.90 -14.73 9.42
CA GLN A 88 -12.58 -15.62 10.37
C GLN A 88 -13.94 -15.07 10.79
N HIS A 89 -14.02 -13.77 11.11
CA HIS A 89 -15.29 -13.11 11.44
C HIS A 89 -16.31 -13.16 10.27
N ARG A 90 -15.83 -13.30 9.03
CA ARG A 90 -16.67 -13.45 7.83
C ARG A 90 -16.90 -14.90 7.44
N GLU A 91 -16.41 -15.84 8.24
CA GLU A 91 -16.53 -17.29 8.05
C GLU A 91 -16.02 -17.77 6.68
N CYS A 92 -15.05 -17.07 6.08
CA CYS A 92 -14.57 -17.34 4.73
C CYS A 92 -13.09 -17.78 4.67
N ILE A 93 -12.43 -18.00 5.81
CA ILE A 93 -10.99 -18.30 5.85
C ILE A 93 -10.62 -19.63 5.15
N GLN A 94 -11.55 -20.60 5.11
CA GLN A 94 -11.28 -21.93 4.53
C GLN A 94 -11.50 -21.97 3.01
N ASP A 95 -12.33 -21.09 2.47
CA ASP A 95 -12.74 -21.09 1.06
C ASP A 95 -12.01 -20.03 0.22
N ILE A 96 -11.09 -19.29 0.84
CA ILE A 96 -10.43 -18.15 0.20
C ILE A 96 -9.13 -18.58 -0.47
N ILE A 97 -9.00 -18.25 -1.76
CA ILE A 97 -7.71 -18.24 -2.45
C ILE A 97 -7.08 -16.87 -2.22
N PHE A 98 -5.90 -16.81 -1.63
CA PHE A 98 -5.15 -15.57 -1.38
C PHE A 98 -4.16 -15.33 -2.54
N MET A 99 -4.21 -14.16 -3.19
CA MET A 99 -3.40 -13.83 -4.37
C MET A 99 -2.45 -12.66 -4.08
N GLN A 100 -1.17 -12.82 -4.44
CA GLN A 100 -0.10 -11.80 -4.32
C GLN A 100 0.78 -11.74 -5.58
N ASP A 101 1.55 -10.66 -5.71
CA ASP A 101 2.45 -10.34 -6.82
C ASP A 101 3.82 -11.05 -6.78
N GLY A 102 4.17 -11.69 -5.66
CA GLY A 102 5.46 -12.34 -5.47
C GLY A 102 6.59 -11.39 -5.06
N ALA A 103 6.27 -10.22 -4.50
CA ALA A 103 7.26 -9.27 -4.00
C ALA A 103 8.26 -9.90 -3.03
N LEU A 104 9.55 -9.57 -3.21
CA LEU A 104 10.59 -9.99 -2.29
C LEU A 104 10.53 -9.14 -1.02
N LEU A 105 9.94 -9.72 0.02
CA LEU A 105 10.02 -9.15 1.36
C LEU A 105 11.32 -9.64 2.00
N THR A 106 12.26 -8.73 2.26
CA THR A 106 13.51 -9.02 2.97
C THR A 106 13.15 -9.71 4.30
N LEU A 107 13.55 -10.99 4.46
CA LEU A 107 13.20 -11.98 5.51
C LEU A 107 12.05 -12.96 5.19
N PHE A 108 12.15 -13.65 4.05
CA PHE A 108 11.64 -15.02 3.88
C PHE A 108 12.78 -15.92 3.38
N VAL A 109 13.56 -16.47 4.31
CA VAL A 109 14.26 -17.75 4.11
C VAL A 109 13.65 -18.68 5.15
N MET A 110 12.96 -19.73 4.69
CA MET A 110 12.51 -20.86 5.51
C MET A 110 13.70 -21.60 6.13
#